data_AF-A0A835CYE8-F1
#
_entry.id   AF-A0A835CYE8-F1
#
_cell.length_a   1.000
_cell.length_b   1.000
_cell.length_c   1.000
_cell.angle_alpha   90.00
_cell.angle_beta   90.00
_cell.angle_gamma   90.00
#
_symmetry.space_group_name_H-M   'P 1'
#
loop_
_entity.id
_entity.type
_entity.pdbx_description
1 polymer ?
#
loop_
_entity_poly.entity_id
_entity_poly.type
_entity_poly.pdbx_seq_one_letter_code
_entity_poly.pdbx_strand_id
1 'polypeptide(L)'
;MIQRGLFYPSKCAWRGAPTYLSGHGNRPFPNPFPLFLPRKTAFPKRPSISAVLETGQSTVTELTVPPVRIVSIVGEGSVSPLKCAPWEEVMLHTANKLKWVDEGYEMLVFTDNLFQYNGQRAEILRSELSHADILVIVSVQNQESVKWVQTNSKNIQNIICFDSAQSLTNKLGGSFIHKETKGNIFSKVAGISQAKNTNESVEVVRTVSEAWDRHNSDDIRFCLLVIINAYIRPVPILQNLRSKGLSTLNCMVKNCGPQILNCLLDPDCRKALQCLNQCSPVDQVCNYRCIASYENPNLEAFSLCVLQKNNCLELDAKIPDKPYVPPMVKFRGEDLCHEVAEDLFVGWLGNLDWSWRVVAGQNPAYDQFPCQYQLFYRGKARGSFWYEPVFQVRTLEGSMVWRRRRYRVKRSKIPGTFYFSVLDNGVVSNEFWTIVDVSNDLSWGLFHYSGAARVAGQSYTGAVLVSPNGEYPNEKESPRLVSALEKCGIREWELYNVDNCSCQDPPLGIPEGSSLHCNIEVQDRKWSSV
;
A
#
# COMPACT_ATOMS: atom_id res chain seq x y z
N MET A 1 39.64 -38.81 9.20
CA MET A 1 40.97 -39.44 9.04
C MET A 1 41.86 -38.45 8.30
N ILE A 2 43.00 -38.03 8.89
CA ILE A 2 44.25 -37.52 8.24
C ILE A 2 44.06 -36.41 7.15
N GLN A 3 44.25 -35.11 7.44
CA GLN A 3 45.50 -34.31 7.47
C GLN A 3 46.07 -33.76 6.12
N ARG A 4 46.27 -32.42 6.09
CA ARG A 4 47.41 -31.61 5.56
C ARG A 4 47.73 -31.52 4.05
N GLY A 5 48.13 -30.29 3.63
CA GLY A 5 49.01 -29.97 2.48
C GLY A 5 48.42 -28.95 1.48
N LEU A 6 48.65 -27.64 1.60
CA LEU A 6 49.78 -26.84 1.04
C LEU A 6 50.04 -26.98 -0.47
N PHE A 7 49.88 -25.89 -1.24
CA PHE A 7 50.86 -25.40 -2.25
C PHE A 7 50.50 -24.00 -2.81
N TYR A 8 51.49 -23.10 -2.91
CA TYR A 8 51.55 -21.91 -3.80
C TYR A 8 52.18 -22.36 -5.14
N PRO A 9 51.97 -21.72 -6.32
CA PRO A 9 52.40 -20.34 -6.63
C PRO A 9 51.30 -19.55 -7.42
N SER A 10 51.47 -18.35 -8.02
CA SER A 10 52.65 -17.54 -8.42
C SER A 10 52.37 -16.02 -8.30
N LYS A 11 53.36 -15.17 -8.64
CA LYS A 11 53.19 -13.73 -8.92
C LYS A 11 53.13 -13.49 -10.44
N CYS A 12 52.49 -12.39 -10.86
CA CYS A 12 52.97 -11.63 -12.01
C CYS A 12 52.69 -10.14 -11.78
N ALA A 13 53.67 -9.28 -12.05
CA ALA A 13 53.60 -7.84 -11.79
C ALA A 13 54.29 -7.09 -12.93
N TRP A 14 53.68 -5.99 -13.39
CA TRP A 14 54.34 -5.01 -14.25
C TRP A 14 53.92 -3.58 -13.87
N ARG A 15 54.92 -2.73 -13.62
CA ARG A 15 54.79 -1.26 -13.57
C ARG A 15 55.22 -0.70 -14.93
N GLY A 16 54.68 0.45 -15.32
CA GLY A 16 55.14 1.15 -16.53
C GLY A 16 54.55 2.56 -16.68
N ALA A 17 55.33 3.56 -16.28
CA ALA A 17 55.23 4.99 -16.63
C ALA A 17 56.69 5.53 -16.62
N PRO A 18 57.03 6.77 -17.06
CA PRO A 18 56.19 7.89 -17.53
C PRO A 18 56.76 8.61 -18.78
N THR A 19 56.50 9.94 -18.89
CA THR A 19 57.07 11.01 -19.77
C THR A 19 56.29 11.37 -21.03
N TYR A 20 56.37 12.60 -21.57
CA TYR A 20 56.38 14.02 -21.12
C TYR A 20 56.58 14.86 -22.43
N LEU A 21 56.35 16.18 -22.38
CA LEU A 21 56.49 17.24 -23.42
C LEU A 21 55.15 17.65 -24.07
N SER A 22 54.63 18.89 -24.13
CA SER A 22 54.94 20.28 -23.70
C SER A 22 54.81 21.25 -24.89
N GLY A 23 54.10 22.38 -24.73
CA GLY A 23 53.97 23.44 -25.74
C GLY A 23 52.60 24.15 -25.69
N HIS A 24 52.36 25.04 -24.72
CA HIS A 24 52.55 26.50 -24.77
C HIS A 24 51.73 27.30 -25.82
N GLY A 25 50.93 28.25 -25.32
CA GLY A 25 50.28 29.32 -26.10
C GLY A 25 49.37 30.21 -25.21
N ASN A 26 49.72 31.48 -25.01
CA ASN A 26 49.02 32.42 -24.12
C ASN A 26 48.04 33.36 -24.86
N ARG A 27 47.00 33.81 -24.11
CA ARG A 27 46.19 35.07 -24.08
C ARG A 27 46.57 36.27 -25.01
N PRO A 28 45.74 37.35 -25.20
CA PRO A 28 44.47 37.74 -24.51
C PRO A 28 43.31 38.30 -25.42
N PHE A 29 42.23 38.78 -24.76
CA PHE A 29 41.11 39.60 -25.27
C PHE A 29 41.52 40.93 -25.96
N PRO A 30 40.66 41.54 -26.82
CA PRO A 30 39.67 42.55 -26.35
C PRO A 30 38.28 42.55 -27.04
N ASN A 31 37.32 43.19 -26.38
CA ASN A 31 36.00 43.60 -26.88
C ASN A 31 36.13 44.86 -27.81
N PRO A 32 35.18 45.16 -28.72
CA PRO A 32 34.11 46.09 -28.32
C PRO A 32 32.72 45.90 -28.99
N PHE A 33 31.71 46.58 -28.41
CA PHE A 33 30.37 46.77 -28.97
C PHE A 33 30.36 47.55 -30.30
N PRO A 34 29.26 47.46 -31.07
CA PRO A 34 28.52 48.70 -31.34
C PRO A 34 26.99 48.62 -31.09
N LEU A 35 26.42 49.77 -30.73
CA LEU A 35 24.98 50.01 -30.60
C LEU A 35 24.30 50.19 -31.96
N PHE A 36 23.12 49.58 -32.17
CA PHE A 36 22.11 50.09 -33.10
C PHE A 36 20.68 49.83 -32.59
N LEU A 37 19.81 50.82 -32.80
CA LEU A 37 18.41 50.90 -32.33
C LEU A 37 17.41 50.19 -33.28
N PRO A 38 16.13 50.00 -32.90
CA PRO A 38 15.37 48.80 -33.28
C PRO A 38 14.63 48.90 -34.62
N ARG A 39 14.48 47.76 -35.30
CA ARG A 39 13.65 47.61 -36.49
C ARG A 39 12.39 46.80 -36.18
N LYS A 40 11.22 47.37 -36.49
CA LYS A 40 9.90 46.75 -36.30
C LYS A 40 9.77 45.44 -37.08
N THR A 41 9.23 44.40 -36.45
CA THR A 41 8.65 43.22 -37.12
C THR A 41 7.31 42.88 -36.48
N ALA A 42 6.35 42.45 -37.30
CA ALA A 42 4.95 42.29 -36.90
C ALA A 42 4.61 40.86 -36.47
N PHE A 43 3.68 40.73 -35.52
CA PHE A 43 3.11 39.45 -35.10
C PHE A 43 2.09 38.93 -36.14
N PRO A 44 2.11 37.63 -36.50
CA PRO A 44 1.01 37.01 -37.26
C PRO A 44 -0.20 36.74 -36.36
N LYS A 45 -1.40 37.03 -36.89
CA LYS A 45 -2.68 36.95 -36.17
C LYS A 45 -3.14 35.50 -35.96
N ARG A 46 -3.70 35.19 -34.78
CA ARG A 46 -4.64 34.06 -34.60
C ARG A 46 -6.02 34.45 -35.14
N PRO A 47 -6.77 33.55 -35.79
CA PRO A 47 -8.17 33.80 -36.13
C PRO A 47 -9.05 33.66 -34.89
N SER A 48 -9.87 34.68 -34.61
CA SER A 48 -10.95 34.63 -33.64
C SER A 48 -12.24 34.17 -34.32
N ILE A 49 -12.90 33.15 -33.79
CA ILE A 49 -14.31 32.87 -34.08
C ILE A 49 -15.11 33.30 -32.85
N SER A 50 -16.05 34.22 -33.06
CA SER A 50 -16.99 34.70 -32.05
C SER A 50 -18.24 33.82 -32.04
N ALA A 51 -18.64 33.35 -30.87
CA ALA A 51 -19.96 32.77 -30.64
C ALA A 51 -20.43 33.13 -29.21
N VAL A 52 -21.16 34.24 -29.14
CA VAL A 52 -22.30 34.57 -28.25
C VAL A 52 -22.34 33.89 -26.87
N LEU A 53 -22.27 34.70 -25.80
CA LEU A 53 -22.80 34.31 -24.49
C LEU A 53 -24.33 34.21 -24.55
N GLU A 54 -24.87 33.02 -24.28
CA GLU A 54 -26.18 32.91 -23.61
C GLU A 54 -25.94 32.39 -22.19
N THR A 55 -26.19 33.24 -21.21
CA THR A 55 -26.14 32.89 -19.79
C THR A 55 -27.37 32.07 -19.40
N GLY A 56 -27.39 30.80 -19.78
CA GLY A 56 -28.24 29.81 -19.12
C GLY A 56 -27.70 29.51 -17.73
N GLN A 57 -28.37 30.02 -16.69
CA GLN A 57 -28.17 29.52 -15.32
C GLN A 57 -28.72 28.10 -15.20
N SER A 58 -27.98 27.13 -15.74
CA SER A 58 -28.09 25.75 -15.32
C SER A 58 -27.51 25.67 -13.91
N THR A 59 -28.38 25.84 -12.91
CA THR A 59 -28.11 25.35 -11.56
C THR A 59 -27.90 23.85 -11.67
N VAL A 60 -26.64 23.43 -11.77
CA VAL A 60 -26.24 22.07 -11.47
C VAL A 60 -26.43 21.93 -9.97
N THR A 61 -27.65 21.56 -9.57
CA THR A 61 -27.84 20.82 -8.34
C THR A 61 -26.89 19.64 -8.42
N GLU A 62 -25.90 19.59 -7.52
CA GLU A 62 -25.21 18.35 -7.23
C GLU A 62 -26.29 17.32 -6.90
N LEU A 63 -26.48 16.37 -7.82
CA LEU A 63 -27.29 15.20 -7.57
C LEU A 63 -26.53 14.40 -6.50
N THR A 64 -26.85 14.68 -5.24
CA THR A 64 -26.30 13.99 -4.08
C THR A 64 -26.54 12.49 -4.28
N VAL A 65 -25.46 11.77 -4.63
CA VAL A 65 -25.54 10.34 -4.91
C VAL A 65 -26.07 9.67 -3.65
N PRO A 66 -27.18 8.90 -3.71
CA PRO A 66 -27.83 8.37 -2.51
C PRO A 66 -26.84 7.57 -1.67
N PRO A 67 -26.83 7.67 -0.33
CA PRO A 67 -25.88 6.97 0.51
C PRO A 67 -26.04 5.45 0.36
N VAL A 68 -24.95 4.72 0.52
CA VAL A 68 -24.95 3.25 0.57
C VAL A 68 -25.09 2.83 2.02
N ARG A 69 -26.17 2.14 2.35
CA ARG A 69 -26.54 1.74 3.71
C ARG A 69 -26.15 0.31 3.99
N ILE A 70 -25.24 0.13 4.94
CA ILE A 70 -24.69 -1.15 5.36
C ILE A 70 -25.09 -1.38 6.82
N VAL A 71 -25.78 -2.49 7.09
CA VAL A 71 -26.02 -2.94 8.46
C VAL A 71 -25.13 -4.16 8.71
N SER A 72 -24.35 -4.12 9.78
CA SER A 72 -23.57 -5.26 10.24
C SER A 72 -24.14 -5.80 11.55
N ILE A 73 -24.31 -7.12 11.62
CA ILE A 73 -24.70 -7.85 12.83
C ILE A 73 -23.56 -8.80 13.19
N VAL A 74 -22.95 -8.59 14.35
CA VAL A 74 -21.84 -9.40 14.88
C VAL A 74 -22.32 -10.26 16.05
N GLY A 75 -21.78 -11.47 16.21
CA GLY A 75 -22.06 -12.27 17.41
C GLY A 75 -21.54 -11.56 18.68
N GLU A 76 -22.38 -11.42 19.72
CA GLU A 76 -21.95 -10.81 20.98
C GLU A 76 -20.75 -11.58 21.59
N GLY A 77 -19.74 -10.84 22.05
CA GLY A 77 -18.53 -11.41 22.64
C GLY A 77 -17.65 -12.21 21.67
N SER A 78 -17.98 -12.26 20.38
CA SER A 78 -17.20 -12.97 19.37
C SER A 78 -15.89 -12.24 19.04
N VAL A 79 -14.82 -13.01 18.87
CA VAL A 79 -13.47 -12.51 18.58
C VAL A 79 -13.05 -12.84 17.15
N SER A 80 -12.32 -11.92 16.53
CA SER A 80 -11.79 -12.04 15.18
C SER A 80 -10.42 -12.74 15.15
N PRO A 81 -9.99 -13.27 14.00
CA PRO A 81 -8.61 -13.77 13.83
C PRO A 81 -7.56 -12.65 13.86
N LEU A 82 -7.97 -11.36 13.90
CA LEU A 82 -7.08 -10.20 13.95
C LEU A 82 -6.61 -9.99 15.40
N LYS A 83 -5.66 -10.83 15.84
CA LYS A 83 -5.10 -10.87 17.21
C LYS A 83 -6.17 -10.93 18.32
N CYS A 84 -7.26 -11.66 18.09
CA CYS A 84 -8.40 -11.79 19.01
C CYS A 84 -9.17 -10.49 19.30
N ALA A 85 -9.04 -9.45 18.46
CA ALA A 85 -9.83 -8.24 18.59
C ALA A 85 -11.35 -8.55 18.47
N PRO A 86 -12.23 -7.95 19.30
CA PRO A 86 -13.67 -8.18 19.21
C PRO A 86 -14.23 -7.83 17.83
N TRP A 87 -15.13 -8.66 17.28
CA TRP A 87 -15.70 -8.39 15.96
C TRP A 87 -16.47 -7.07 15.89
N GLU A 88 -17.10 -6.65 16.99
CA GLU A 88 -17.74 -5.33 17.10
C GLU A 88 -16.74 -4.19 16.84
N GLU A 89 -15.57 -4.22 17.47
CA GLU A 89 -14.51 -3.22 17.26
C GLU A 89 -13.99 -3.25 15.82
N VAL A 90 -13.75 -4.44 15.26
CA VAL A 90 -13.25 -4.61 13.89
C VAL A 90 -14.26 -4.07 12.86
N MET A 91 -15.56 -4.32 13.04
CA MET A 91 -16.60 -3.81 12.12
C MET A 91 -16.84 -2.30 12.32
N LEU A 92 -16.75 -1.77 13.54
CA LEU A 92 -16.80 -0.31 13.80
C LEU A 92 -15.60 0.40 13.17
N HIS A 93 -14.41 -0.19 13.26
CA HIS A 93 -13.21 0.30 12.60
C HIS A 93 -13.35 0.29 11.07
N THR A 94 -13.88 -0.81 10.52
CA THR A 94 -14.21 -0.94 9.10
C THR A 94 -15.20 0.14 8.64
N ALA A 95 -16.24 0.43 9.43
CA ALA A 95 -17.22 1.48 9.15
C ALA A 95 -16.55 2.87 9.03
N ASN A 96 -15.55 3.17 9.89
CA ASN A 96 -14.76 4.40 9.78
C ASN A 96 -13.86 4.40 8.54
N LYS A 97 -13.17 3.28 8.23
CA LYS A 97 -12.27 3.15 7.07
C LYS A 97 -13.01 3.16 5.72
N LEU A 98 -14.32 2.88 5.68
CA LEU A 98 -15.16 3.04 4.48
C LEU A 98 -15.37 4.52 4.10
N LYS A 99 -15.53 5.42 5.08
CA LYS A 99 -15.70 6.87 4.86
C LYS A 99 -14.45 7.56 4.28
N TRP A 100 -13.32 6.85 4.25
CA TRP A 100 -12.11 7.29 3.55
C TRP A 100 -12.18 7.07 2.05
N VAL A 101 -13.03 6.14 1.60
CA VAL A 101 -13.28 5.85 0.17
C VAL A 101 -14.41 6.75 -0.36
N ASP A 102 -15.51 6.85 0.39
CA ASP A 102 -16.69 7.63 0.02
C ASP A 102 -17.46 8.01 1.30
N GLU A 103 -17.74 9.31 1.51
CA GLU A 103 -18.44 9.77 2.72
C GLU A 103 -19.91 9.34 2.76
N GLY A 104 -20.48 9.00 1.59
CA GLY A 104 -21.82 8.42 1.48
C GLY A 104 -21.89 6.93 1.80
N TYR A 105 -20.82 6.29 2.29
CA TYR A 105 -20.89 4.92 2.82
C TYR A 105 -21.26 4.96 4.32
N GLU A 106 -22.52 4.67 4.61
CA GLU A 106 -23.11 4.66 5.94
C GLU A 106 -23.15 3.21 6.46
N MET A 107 -22.30 2.88 7.43
CA MET A 107 -22.27 1.56 8.05
C MET A 107 -22.59 1.63 9.54
N LEU A 108 -23.59 0.84 9.96
CA LEU A 108 -23.99 0.66 11.36
C LEU A 108 -23.63 -0.75 11.83
N VAL A 109 -23.22 -0.88 13.09
CA VAL A 109 -22.81 -2.15 13.69
C VAL A 109 -23.69 -2.44 14.90
N PHE A 110 -24.17 -3.67 14.98
CA PHE A 110 -25.06 -4.15 16.03
C PHE A 110 -24.58 -5.52 16.52
N THR A 111 -24.66 -5.77 17.82
CA THR A 111 -24.49 -7.12 18.38
C THR A 111 -25.77 -7.95 18.19
N ASP A 112 -25.62 -9.27 18.06
CA ASP A 112 -26.76 -10.13 17.79
C ASP A 112 -27.72 -10.22 18.99
N ASN A 113 -27.25 -10.12 20.23
CA ASN A 113 -28.08 -10.15 21.46
C ASN A 113 -29.25 -9.13 21.53
N LEU A 114 -29.25 -8.09 20.71
CA LEU A 114 -30.17 -6.94 20.85
C LEU A 114 -31.65 -7.30 20.66
N PHE A 115 -32.00 -8.44 20.06
CA PHE A 115 -33.40 -8.90 19.97
C PHE A 115 -33.93 -9.52 21.27
N GLN A 116 -33.06 -9.93 22.21
CA GLN A 116 -33.48 -10.54 23.47
C GLN A 116 -34.15 -9.50 24.40
N TYR A 117 -33.86 -8.22 24.16
CA TYR A 117 -34.44 -7.09 24.88
C TYR A 117 -35.61 -6.52 24.06
N ASN A 118 -36.85 -6.79 24.51
CA ASN A 118 -38.07 -6.17 23.96
C ASN A 118 -38.08 -4.65 24.24
N GLY A 119 -37.39 -3.89 23.40
CA GLY A 119 -37.26 -2.45 23.55
C GLY A 119 -36.74 -1.74 22.31
N GLN A 120 -36.64 -0.42 22.42
CA GLN A 120 -36.35 0.55 21.37
C GLN A 120 -35.19 0.18 20.43
N ARG A 121 -34.15 -0.51 20.91
CA ARG A 121 -33.00 -0.95 20.08
C ARG A 121 -33.36 -1.99 19.02
N ALA A 122 -34.27 -2.92 19.32
CA ALA A 122 -34.72 -3.92 18.35
C ALA A 122 -35.60 -3.29 17.26
N GLU A 123 -36.34 -2.23 17.58
CA GLU A 123 -37.12 -1.43 16.63
C GLU A 123 -36.22 -0.58 15.73
N ILE A 124 -35.17 0.05 16.29
CA ILE A 124 -34.13 0.73 15.52
C ILE A 124 -33.49 -0.25 14.52
N LEU A 125 -33.02 -1.43 14.97
CA LEU A 125 -32.40 -2.40 14.06
C LEU A 125 -33.35 -2.85 12.93
N ARG A 126 -34.64 -3.06 13.21
CA ARG A 126 -35.65 -3.34 12.16
C ARG A 126 -35.78 -2.19 11.17
N SER A 127 -35.81 -0.95 11.66
CA SER A 127 -35.91 0.26 10.84
C SER A 127 -34.68 0.48 9.97
N GLU A 128 -33.48 0.15 10.45
CA GLU A 128 -32.26 0.21 9.63
C GLU A 128 -32.23 -0.92 8.59
N LEU A 129 -32.59 -2.15 8.98
CA LEU A 129 -32.67 -3.30 8.07
C LEU A 129 -33.68 -3.09 6.92
N SER A 130 -34.78 -2.35 7.13
CA SER A 130 -35.72 -2.04 6.04
C SER A 130 -35.19 -1.06 5.00
N HIS A 131 -34.09 -0.37 5.28
CA HIS A 131 -33.44 0.61 4.39
C HIS A 131 -32.00 0.22 4.01
N ALA A 132 -31.55 -0.99 4.36
CA ALA A 132 -30.20 -1.46 4.11
C ALA A 132 -30.02 -2.00 2.69
N ASP A 133 -28.99 -1.53 1.99
CA ASP A 133 -28.55 -2.07 0.70
C ASP A 133 -27.73 -3.35 0.88
N ILE A 134 -26.97 -3.43 1.98
CA ILE A 134 -26.11 -4.57 2.35
C ILE A 134 -26.35 -4.95 3.82
N LEU A 135 -26.54 -6.25 4.07
CA LEU A 135 -26.45 -6.85 5.40
C LEU A 135 -25.19 -7.73 5.50
N VAL A 136 -24.34 -7.44 6.49
CA VAL A 136 -23.10 -8.16 6.78
C VAL A 136 -23.27 -8.90 8.10
N ILE A 137 -23.24 -10.24 8.08
CA ILE A 137 -23.43 -11.06 9.28
C ILE A 137 -22.10 -11.75 9.62
N VAL A 138 -21.58 -11.53 10.83
CA VAL A 138 -20.26 -12.05 11.26
C VAL A 138 -20.39 -12.80 12.57
N SER A 139 -19.90 -14.05 12.62
CA SER A 139 -19.87 -14.89 13.83
C SER A 139 -21.21 -15.07 14.58
N VAL A 140 -22.36 -14.93 13.89
CA VAL A 140 -23.68 -15.15 14.49
C VAL A 140 -24.01 -16.64 14.51
N GLN A 141 -24.02 -17.23 15.71
CA GLN A 141 -24.18 -18.67 15.93
C GLN A 141 -25.43 -19.05 16.75
N ASN A 142 -25.95 -18.13 17.57
CA ASN A 142 -27.13 -18.38 18.39
C ASN A 142 -28.38 -18.58 17.52
N GLN A 143 -29.14 -19.64 17.81
CA GLN A 143 -30.27 -20.08 16.97
C GLN A 143 -31.48 -19.14 17.01
N GLU A 144 -31.65 -18.35 18.08
CA GLU A 144 -32.66 -17.30 18.14
C GLU A 144 -32.25 -16.11 17.29
N SER A 145 -30.98 -15.71 17.36
CA SER A 145 -30.38 -14.67 16.51
C SER A 145 -30.54 -15.01 15.03
N VAL A 146 -30.18 -16.23 14.64
CA VAL A 146 -30.30 -16.73 13.27
C VAL A 146 -31.74 -16.63 12.76
N LYS A 147 -32.72 -17.10 13.53
CA LYS A 147 -34.15 -17.03 13.17
C LYS A 147 -34.65 -15.59 13.10
N TRP A 148 -34.23 -14.73 14.02
CA TRP A 148 -34.59 -13.32 14.03
C TRP A 148 -34.05 -12.62 12.78
N VAL A 149 -32.76 -12.79 12.47
CA VAL A 149 -32.13 -12.18 11.30
C VAL A 149 -32.79 -12.66 10.01
N GLN A 150 -32.98 -13.97 9.82
CA GLN A 150 -33.71 -14.54 8.67
C GLN A 150 -35.14 -13.99 8.52
N THR A 151 -35.79 -13.64 9.62
CA THR A 151 -37.16 -13.10 9.60
C THR A 151 -37.18 -11.63 9.16
N ASN A 152 -36.21 -10.82 9.61
CA ASN A 152 -36.20 -9.37 9.40
C ASN A 152 -35.35 -8.93 8.18
N SER A 153 -34.51 -9.78 7.58
CA SER A 153 -33.64 -9.44 6.45
C SER A 153 -34.18 -9.74 5.05
N LYS A 154 -35.39 -10.31 4.93
CA LYS A 154 -35.94 -10.87 3.67
C LYS A 154 -35.88 -9.93 2.46
N ASN A 155 -36.13 -8.64 2.69
CA ASN A 155 -36.21 -7.62 1.65
C ASN A 155 -34.84 -7.13 1.15
N ILE A 156 -33.78 -7.37 1.91
CA ILE A 156 -32.41 -6.92 1.59
C ILE A 156 -31.88 -7.74 0.42
N GLN A 157 -31.34 -7.07 -0.61
CA GLN A 157 -30.91 -7.73 -1.85
C GLN A 157 -29.51 -8.33 -1.75
N ASN A 158 -28.65 -7.77 -0.89
CA ASN A 158 -27.27 -8.19 -0.68
C ASN A 158 -27.06 -8.57 0.81
N ILE A 159 -26.88 -9.85 1.08
CA ILE A 159 -26.62 -10.43 2.40
C ILE A 159 -25.37 -11.30 2.28
N ILE A 160 -24.35 -11.01 3.08
CA ILE A 160 -23.10 -11.76 3.13
C ILE A 160 -22.85 -12.26 4.56
N CYS A 161 -22.53 -13.55 4.69
CA CYS A 161 -22.40 -14.24 5.97
C CYS A 161 -20.99 -14.83 6.13
N PHE A 162 -20.27 -14.36 7.14
CA PHE A 162 -18.93 -14.82 7.51
C PHE A 162 -18.95 -15.51 8.87
N ASP A 163 -18.28 -16.65 8.98
CA ASP A 163 -18.05 -17.41 10.23
C ASP A 163 -19.30 -17.64 11.11
N SER A 164 -20.48 -17.64 10.47
CA SER A 164 -21.81 -17.68 11.07
C SER A 164 -22.50 -19.03 10.81
N ALA A 165 -23.65 -19.26 11.45
CA ALA A 165 -24.40 -20.51 11.33
C ALA A 165 -24.73 -20.87 9.87
N GLN A 166 -24.61 -22.15 9.50
CA GLN A 166 -24.77 -22.63 8.10
C GLN A 166 -26.14 -22.37 7.48
N SER A 167 -27.18 -22.16 8.30
CA SER A 167 -28.53 -21.80 7.87
C SER A 167 -28.66 -20.33 7.42
N LEU A 168 -27.68 -19.48 7.72
CA LEU A 168 -27.56 -18.14 7.12
C LEU A 168 -26.89 -18.28 5.76
N THR A 169 -27.61 -17.91 4.71
CA THR A 169 -27.20 -18.07 3.32
C THR A 169 -26.84 -16.74 2.69
N ASN A 170 -25.80 -16.74 1.86
CA ASN A 170 -25.44 -15.57 1.08
C ASN A 170 -26.52 -15.30 0.02
N LYS A 171 -26.83 -14.03 -0.20
CA LYS A 171 -27.79 -13.56 -1.21
C LYS A 171 -27.18 -12.32 -1.86
N LEU A 172 -27.02 -12.27 -3.18
CA LEU A 172 -26.50 -11.07 -3.86
C LEU A 172 -27.36 -10.76 -5.09
N GLY A 173 -27.63 -9.47 -5.34
CA GLY A 173 -28.53 -9.06 -6.41
C GLY A 173 -29.91 -9.73 -6.34
N GLY A 174 -30.40 -10.03 -5.13
CA GLY A 174 -31.66 -10.73 -4.90
C GLY A 174 -31.60 -12.25 -4.95
N SER A 175 -30.54 -12.85 -5.49
CA SER A 175 -30.41 -14.29 -5.69
C SER A 175 -29.64 -14.98 -4.56
N PHE A 176 -30.17 -16.07 -4.02
CA PHE A 176 -29.47 -16.90 -3.03
C PHE A 176 -28.32 -17.68 -3.67
N ILE A 177 -27.17 -17.70 -3.01
CA ILE A 177 -25.96 -18.37 -3.45
C ILE A 177 -25.76 -19.59 -2.56
N HIS A 178 -25.96 -20.77 -3.13
CA HIS A 178 -25.68 -22.02 -2.44
C HIS A 178 -24.17 -22.23 -2.37
N LYS A 179 -23.65 -22.52 -1.18
CA LYS A 179 -22.26 -22.96 -1.02
C LYS A 179 -22.13 -24.31 -1.72
N GLU A 180 -21.44 -24.38 -2.85
CA GLU A 180 -21.05 -25.67 -3.42
C GLU A 180 -20.14 -26.38 -2.43
N THR A 181 -20.64 -27.49 -1.87
CA THR A 181 -19.81 -28.44 -1.12
C THR A 181 -18.67 -28.89 -2.03
N LYS A 182 -17.41 -28.84 -1.55
CA LYS A 182 -16.25 -29.36 -2.31
C LYS A 182 -16.49 -30.84 -2.66
N GLY A 183 -16.98 -31.10 -3.87
CA GLY A 183 -17.38 -32.44 -4.30
C GLY A 183 -17.88 -32.49 -5.75
N ASN A 184 -17.04 -33.05 -6.62
CA ASN A 184 -17.31 -33.49 -7.99
C ASN A 184 -17.96 -32.49 -8.96
N ILE A 185 -17.09 -31.82 -9.72
CA ILE A 185 -17.37 -31.36 -11.08
C ILE A 185 -17.99 -32.54 -11.87
N PHE A 186 -19.06 -32.27 -12.65
CA PHE A 186 -19.96 -33.21 -13.37
C PHE A 186 -21.17 -33.78 -12.60
N SER A 187 -22.18 -32.95 -12.37
CA SER A 187 -23.59 -33.42 -12.39
C SER A 187 -24.57 -32.43 -13.05
N LYS A 188 -24.73 -32.62 -14.37
CA LYS A 188 -25.96 -32.37 -15.17
C LYS A 188 -26.58 -30.96 -15.21
N VAL A 189 -26.26 -30.29 -16.31
CA VAL A 189 -27.17 -29.54 -17.20
C VAL A 189 -28.68 -29.79 -16.97
N ALA A 190 -29.40 -28.76 -16.51
CA ALA A 190 -30.80 -28.44 -16.87
C ALA A 190 -31.13 -27.00 -16.38
N GLY A 191 -31.60 -26.10 -17.27
CA GLY A 191 -32.07 -24.75 -16.86
C GLY A 191 -31.51 -23.56 -17.64
N ILE A 192 -31.58 -23.57 -18.98
CA ILE A 192 -31.04 -22.49 -19.83
C ILE A 192 -32.01 -21.29 -19.85
N SER A 193 -31.95 -20.43 -18.82
CA SER A 193 -32.45 -19.04 -18.85
C SER A 193 -31.83 -18.11 -17.80
N GLN A 194 -31.41 -18.61 -16.63
CA GLN A 194 -30.90 -17.78 -15.52
C GLN A 194 -29.36 -17.73 -15.38
N ALA A 195 -28.63 -18.48 -16.22
CA ALA A 195 -27.22 -18.83 -16.00
C ALA A 195 -26.18 -17.69 -16.05
N LYS A 196 -26.56 -16.46 -16.44
CA LYS A 196 -25.60 -15.35 -16.59
C LYS A 196 -25.30 -14.64 -15.27
N ASN A 197 -26.35 -14.25 -14.53
CA ASN A 197 -26.21 -13.51 -13.27
C ASN A 197 -25.68 -14.40 -12.12
N THR A 198 -25.94 -15.71 -12.18
CA THR A 198 -25.43 -16.65 -11.16
C THR A 198 -23.92 -16.81 -11.24
N ASN A 199 -23.33 -16.87 -12.44
CA ASN A 199 -21.87 -17.02 -12.60
C ASN A 199 -21.11 -15.80 -12.07
N GLU A 200 -21.56 -14.59 -12.41
CA GLU A 200 -20.99 -13.33 -11.89
C GLU A 200 -21.11 -13.24 -10.36
N SER A 201 -22.24 -13.68 -9.79
CA SER A 201 -22.45 -13.65 -8.34
C SER A 201 -21.61 -14.69 -7.57
N VAL A 202 -21.37 -15.85 -8.17
CA VAL A 202 -20.43 -16.86 -7.64
C VAL A 202 -19.00 -16.33 -7.68
N GLU A 203 -18.59 -15.64 -8.75
CA GLU A 203 -17.26 -15.01 -8.83
C GLU A 203 -17.06 -13.91 -7.79
N VAL A 204 -18.09 -13.08 -7.54
CA VAL A 204 -18.05 -12.08 -6.46
C VAL A 204 -17.90 -12.75 -5.09
N VAL A 205 -18.70 -13.78 -4.77
CA VAL A 205 -18.57 -14.50 -3.49
C VAL A 205 -17.20 -15.16 -3.37
N ARG A 206 -16.66 -15.76 -4.43
CA ARG A 206 -15.32 -16.34 -4.43
C ARG A 206 -14.26 -15.29 -4.09
N THR A 207 -14.30 -14.14 -4.76
CA THR A 207 -13.36 -13.02 -4.52
C THR A 207 -13.47 -12.47 -3.10
N VAL A 208 -14.68 -12.36 -2.57
CA VAL A 208 -14.98 -11.92 -1.19
C VAL A 208 -14.50 -12.95 -0.16
N SER A 209 -14.70 -14.25 -0.41
CA SER A 209 -14.18 -15.32 0.45
C SER A 209 -12.66 -15.38 0.45
N GLU A 210 -12.02 -15.34 -0.73
CA GLU A 210 -10.56 -15.33 -0.87
C GLU A 210 -9.90 -14.16 -0.14
N ALA A 211 -10.55 -12.98 -0.12
CA ALA A 211 -10.08 -11.82 0.65
C ALA A 211 -10.33 -11.98 2.16
N TRP A 212 -11.52 -12.45 2.58
CA TRP A 212 -11.84 -12.70 3.99
C TRP A 212 -10.87 -13.69 4.67
N ASP A 213 -10.50 -14.75 3.94
CA ASP A 213 -9.56 -15.79 4.38
C ASP A 213 -8.11 -15.27 4.55
N ARG A 214 -7.79 -14.06 4.09
CA ARG A 214 -6.50 -13.38 4.38
C ARG A 214 -6.47 -12.63 5.72
N HIS A 215 -7.59 -12.61 6.45
CA HIS A 215 -7.67 -12.20 7.86
C HIS A 215 -7.00 -10.86 8.20
N ASN A 216 -7.31 -9.81 7.43
CA ASN A 216 -6.81 -8.45 7.66
C ASN A 216 -7.91 -7.38 7.41
N SER A 217 -7.71 -6.20 7.98
CA SER A 217 -8.74 -5.14 8.01
C SER A 217 -9.00 -4.49 6.64
N ASP A 218 -7.97 -4.38 5.80
CA ASP A 218 -8.12 -3.81 4.46
C ASP A 218 -8.87 -4.75 3.53
N ASP A 219 -8.71 -6.07 3.70
CA ASP A 219 -9.52 -7.06 3.01
C ASP A 219 -10.97 -7.12 3.50
N ILE A 220 -11.23 -6.99 4.80
CA ILE A 220 -12.60 -6.85 5.32
C ILE A 220 -13.30 -5.65 4.67
N ARG A 221 -12.60 -4.51 4.55
CA ARG A 221 -13.10 -3.34 3.80
C ARG A 221 -13.26 -3.64 2.31
N PHE A 222 -12.28 -4.29 1.67
CA PHE A 222 -12.32 -4.64 0.25
C PHE A 222 -13.53 -5.51 -0.09
N CYS A 223 -13.85 -6.51 0.73
CA CYS A 223 -15.04 -7.35 0.58
C CYS A 223 -16.32 -6.53 0.40
N LEU A 224 -16.49 -5.47 1.21
CA LEU A 224 -17.63 -4.57 1.11
C LEU A 224 -17.58 -3.72 -0.16
N LEU A 225 -16.42 -3.15 -0.49
CA LEU A 225 -16.24 -2.37 -1.72
C LEU A 225 -16.53 -3.19 -2.99
N VAL A 226 -16.18 -4.48 -3.03
CA VAL A 226 -16.52 -5.38 -4.15
C VAL A 226 -18.04 -5.55 -4.29
N ILE A 227 -18.76 -5.77 -3.18
CA ILE A 227 -20.23 -5.91 -3.20
C ILE A 227 -20.88 -4.61 -3.66
N ILE A 228 -20.43 -3.45 -3.16
CA ILE A 228 -20.91 -2.12 -3.59
C ILE A 228 -20.70 -1.95 -5.11
N ASN A 229 -19.49 -2.25 -5.60
CA ASN A 229 -19.11 -2.11 -7.00
C ASN A 229 -19.90 -3.05 -7.94
N ALA A 230 -20.26 -4.24 -7.47
CA ALA A 230 -20.99 -5.23 -8.25
C ALA A 230 -22.51 -4.98 -8.30
N TYR A 231 -23.12 -4.52 -7.20
CA TYR A 231 -24.59 -4.52 -7.05
C TYR A 231 -25.23 -3.16 -6.77
N ILE A 232 -24.46 -2.11 -6.46
CA ILE A 232 -25.00 -0.81 -6.03
C ILE A 232 -24.53 0.32 -6.93
N ARG A 233 -23.22 0.62 -6.94
CA ARG A 233 -22.62 1.64 -7.81
C ARG A 233 -21.13 1.41 -8.02
N PRO A 234 -20.55 1.79 -9.18
CA PRO A 234 -19.12 1.67 -9.43
C PRO A 234 -18.28 2.34 -8.34
N VAL A 235 -17.25 1.64 -7.85
CA VAL A 235 -16.32 2.16 -6.84
C VAL A 235 -15.02 2.57 -7.55
N PRO A 236 -14.61 3.86 -7.56
CA PRO A 236 -13.49 4.33 -8.37
C PRO A 236 -12.17 3.59 -8.14
N ILE A 237 -11.82 3.27 -6.89
CA ILE A 237 -10.57 2.56 -6.56
C ILE A 237 -10.53 1.11 -7.10
N LEU A 238 -11.69 0.54 -7.48
CA LEU A 238 -11.80 -0.82 -8.04
C LEU A 238 -11.85 -0.85 -9.57
N GLN A 239 -11.81 0.29 -10.26
CA GLN A 239 -11.84 0.33 -11.74
C GLN A 239 -10.64 -0.40 -12.37
N ASN A 240 -9.48 -0.36 -11.70
CA ASN A 240 -8.23 -0.99 -12.13
C ASN A 240 -8.26 -2.53 -12.12
N LEU A 241 -9.30 -3.18 -11.57
CA LEU A 241 -9.44 -4.64 -11.58
C LEU A 241 -9.73 -5.25 -12.96
N ARG A 242 -10.06 -4.45 -13.99
CA ARG A 242 -10.73 -4.91 -15.22
C ARG A 242 -9.88 -4.90 -16.51
N SER A 243 -8.58 -4.61 -16.45
CA SER A 243 -7.73 -4.49 -17.66
C SER A 243 -7.34 -5.83 -18.31
N LYS A 244 -8.29 -6.54 -18.93
CA LYS A 244 -8.02 -7.71 -19.81
C LYS A 244 -8.82 -7.60 -21.11
N GLY A 245 -8.20 -7.07 -22.17
CA GLY A 245 -8.82 -6.89 -23.49
C GLY A 245 -7.83 -7.01 -24.66
N LEU A 246 -8.37 -7.15 -25.88
CA LEU A 246 -7.57 -7.23 -27.11
C LEU A 246 -6.76 -5.94 -27.40
N SER A 247 -7.25 -4.79 -26.95
CA SER A 247 -6.56 -3.48 -27.02
C SER A 247 -5.24 -3.50 -26.26
N THR A 248 -5.24 -4.00 -25.03
CA THR A 248 -4.06 -4.18 -24.17
C THR A 248 -2.99 -5.02 -24.86
N LEU A 249 -3.36 -6.18 -25.39
CA LEU A 249 -2.43 -7.07 -26.10
C LEU A 249 -1.83 -6.41 -27.35
N ASN A 250 -2.64 -5.69 -28.12
CA ASN A 250 -2.18 -4.94 -29.29
C ASN A 250 -1.18 -3.84 -28.89
N CYS A 251 -1.45 -3.08 -27.82
CA CYS A 251 -0.52 -2.08 -27.30
C CYS A 251 0.82 -2.70 -26.87
N MET A 252 0.77 -3.79 -26.11
CA MET A 252 1.95 -4.52 -25.64
C MET A 252 2.81 -5.00 -26.82
N VAL A 253 2.23 -5.74 -27.76
CA VAL A 253 2.96 -6.30 -28.92
C VAL A 253 3.55 -5.20 -29.80
N LYS A 254 2.77 -4.13 -30.07
CA LYS A 254 3.20 -3.02 -30.95
C LYS A 254 4.34 -2.20 -30.35
N ASN A 255 4.30 -1.90 -29.05
CA ASN A 255 5.23 -0.93 -28.44
C ASN A 255 6.36 -1.58 -27.61
N CYS A 256 6.19 -2.83 -27.17
CA CYS A 256 7.08 -3.50 -26.20
C CYS A 256 7.52 -4.90 -26.64
N GLY A 257 7.33 -5.28 -27.90
CA GLY A 257 7.67 -6.60 -28.45
C GLY A 257 9.06 -7.14 -28.02
N PRO A 258 10.16 -6.36 -28.12
CA PRO A 258 11.49 -6.82 -27.69
C PRO A 258 11.58 -7.11 -26.18
N GLN A 259 10.99 -6.27 -25.32
CA GLN A 259 11.00 -6.46 -23.87
C GLN A 259 10.14 -7.66 -23.46
N ILE A 260 9.01 -7.87 -24.15
CA ILE A 260 8.16 -9.05 -23.98
C ILE A 260 8.93 -10.32 -24.36
N LEU A 261 9.59 -10.34 -25.54
CA LEU A 261 10.37 -11.48 -25.98
C LEU A 261 11.52 -11.81 -25.01
N ASN A 262 12.28 -10.80 -24.58
CA ASN A 262 13.37 -11.00 -23.61
C ASN A 262 12.86 -11.56 -22.28
N CYS A 263 11.75 -11.04 -21.75
CA CYS A 263 11.12 -11.58 -20.54
C CYS A 263 10.59 -13.02 -20.73
N LEU A 264 10.04 -13.36 -21.91
CA LEU A 264 9.56 -14.71 -22.20
C LEU A 264 10.69 -15.72 -22.45
N LEU A 265 11.89 -15.27 -22.82
CA LEU A 265 13.08 -16.12 -22.91
C LEU A 265 13.76 -16.31 -21.54
N ASP A 266 13.67 -15.31 -20.67
CA ASP A 266 14.17 -15.34 -19.30
C ASP A 266 13.32 -16.29 -18.41
N PRO A 267 13.92 -17.20 -17.64
CA PRO A 267 13.16 -18.17 -16.84
C PRO A 267 12.46 -17.53 -15.64
N ASP A 268 13.11 -16.59 -14.93
CA ASP A 268 12.55 -15.99 -13.72
C ASP A 268 11.54 -14.89 -14.07
N CYS A 269 11.75 -14.14 -15.15
CA CYS A 269 10.74 -13.19 -15.66
C CYS A 269 9.46 -13.93 -16.09
N ARG A 270 9.57 -15.11 -16.72
CA ARG A 270 8.40 -15.97 -16.97
C ARG A 270 7.70 -16.43 -15.69
N LYS A 271 8.44 -16.87 -14.66
CA LYS A 271 7.84 -17.23 -13.37
C LYS A 271 7.13 -16.05 -12.73
N ALA A 272 7.73 -14.85 -12.79
CA ALA A 272 7.12 -13.61 -12.31
C ALA A 272 5.77 -13.35 -13.00
N LEU A 273 5.73 -13.40 -14.33
CA LEU A 273 4.48 -13.22 -15.09
C LEU A 273 3.46 -14.32 -14.80
N GLN A 274 3.88 -15.58 -14.65
CA GLN A 274 2.98 -16.69 -14.31
C GLN A 274 2.37 -16.53 -12.91
N CYS A 275 3.20 -16.15 -11.93
CA CYS A 275 2.81 -15.88 -10.55
C CYS A 275 1.84 -14.68 -10.46
N LEU A 276 2.18 -13.56 -11.10
CA LEU A 276 1.33 -12.36 -11.15
C LEU A 276 -0.04 -12.63 -11.80
N ASN A 277 -0.11 -13.50 -12.81
CA ASN A 277 -1.38 -13.91 -13.42
C ASN A 277 -2.27 -14.80 -12.52
N GLN A 278 -1.71 -15.36 -11.44
CA GLN A 278 -2.43 -16.16 -10.44
C GLN A 278 -2.87 -15.32 -9.23
N CYS A 279 -2.20 -14.20 -8.95
CA CYS A 279 -2.63 -13.26 -7.92
C CYS A 279 -3.94 -12.57 -8.28
N SER A 280 -4.78 -12.28 -7.28
CA SER A 280 -5.84 -11.28 -7.44
C SER A 280 -5.21 -9.89 -7.66
N PRO A 281 -5.74 -9.03 -8.55
CA PRO A 281 -5.09 -7.74 -8.85
C PRO A 281 -5.09 -6.72 -7.69
N VAL A 282 -5.82 -6.99 -6.60
CA VAL A 282 -5.73 -6.23 -5.33
C VAL A 282 -4.86 -6.88 -4.26
N ASP A 283 -4.36 -8.10 -4.49
CA ASP A 283 -3.54 -8.81 -3.50
C ASP A 283 -2.11 -8.26 -3.52
N GLN A 284 -1.88 -7.15 -2.81
CA GLN A 284 -0.59 -6.47 -2.77
C GLN A 284 0.52 -7.42 -2.26
N VAL A 285 0.21 -8.30 -1.31
CA VAL A 285 1.15 -9.28 -0.76
C VAL A 285 1.58 -10.30 -1.82
N CYS A 286 0.62 -10.92 -2.51
CA CYS A 286 0.90 -11.87 -3.59
C CYS A 286 1.68 -11.20 -4.73
N ASN A 287 1.20 -10.06 -5.22
CA ASN A 287 1.84 -9.35 -6.34
C ASN A 287 3.27 -8.92 -5.99
N TYR A 288 3.49 -8.31 -4.81
CA TYR A 288 4.82 -7.88 -4.40
C TYR A 288 5.75 -9.08 -4.14
N ARG A 289 5.24 -10.17 -3.56
CA ARG A 289 6.04 -11.39 -3.35
C ARG A 289 6.42 -12.08 -4.65
N CYS A 290 5.56 -12.11 -5.67
CA CYS A 290 5.92 -12.57 -7.01
C CYS A 290 7.09 -11.74 -7.57
N ILE A 291 6.97 -10.40 -7.54
CA ILE A 291 8.01 -9.49 -8.05
C ILE A 291 9.32 -9.68 -7.28
N ALA A 292 9.29 -9.57 -5.95
CA ALA A 292 10.49 -9.63 -5.12
C ALA A 292 11.15 -11.02 -5.06
N SER A 293 10.45 -12.10 -5.43
CA SER A 293 11.05 -13.43 -5.64
C SER A 293 11.86 -13.50 -6.94
N TYR A 294 11.39 -12.84 -8.00
CA TYR A 294 11.84 -13.06 -9.38
C TYR A 294 12.43 -11.82 -10.07
N GLU A 295 12.56 -10.70 -9.37
CA GLU A 295 13.02 -9.45 -9.96
C GLU A 295 14.39 -9.58 -10.62
N ASN A 296 14.44 -9.11 -11.87
CA ASN A 296 15.64 -9.07 -12.69
C ASN A 296 15.50 -7.97 -13.75
N PRO A 297 16.58 -7.61 -14.47
CA PRO A 297 16.54 -6.53 -15.46
C PRO A 297 15.56 -6.73 -16.62
N ASN A 298 15.21 -7.99 -16.96
CA ASN A 298 14.22 -8.27 -18.00
C ASN A 298 12.79 -7.98 -17.50
N LEU A 299 12.47 -8.29 -16.24
CA LEU A 299 11.19 -7.95 -15.61
C LEU A 299 11.04 -6.44 -15.45
N GLU A 300 12.09 -5.76 -15.00
CA GLU A 300 12.12 -4.29 -14.92
C GLU A 300 11.89 -3.65 -16.30
N ALA A 301 12.61 -4.10 -17.34
CA ALA A 301 12.47 -3.56 -18.69
C ALA A 301 11.09 -3.81 -19.30
N PHE A 302 10.50 -4.98 -19.04
CA PHE A 302 9.13 -5.32 -19.42
C PHE A 302 8.12 -4.36 -18.76
N SER A 303 8.14 -4.27 -17.42
CA SER A 303 7.22 -3.44 -16.64
C SER A 303 7.36 -1.96 -16.98
N LEU A 304 8.60 -1.47 -17.14
CA LEU A 304 8.90 -0.11 -17.57
C LEU A 304 8.31 0.21 -18.95
N CYS A 305 8.35 -0.74 -19.88
CA CYS A 305 7.78 -0.52 -21.21
C CYS A 305 6.24 -0.56 -21.17
N VAL A 306 5.68 -1.62 -20.60
CA VAL A 306 4.24 -1.93 -20.64
C VAL A 306 3.42 -0.98 -19.78
N LEU A 307 3.85 -0.75 -18.53
CA LEU A 307 3.13 0.08 -17.56
C LEU A 307 3.58 1.54 -17.66
N GLN A 308 4.88 1.79 -17.47
CA GLN A 308 5.36 3.15 -17.20
C GLN A 308 5.52 4.04 -18.45
N LYS A 309 5.91 3.47 -19.60
CA LYS A 309 6.12 4.24 -20.84
C LYS A 309 4.89 4.29 -21.73
N ASN A 310 4.15 3.19 -21.86
CA ASN A 310 3.01 3.09 -22.77
C ASN A 310 1.65 2.97 -22.07
N ASN A 311 1.62 2.66 -20.76
CA ASN A 311 0.41 2.37 -19.98
C ASN A 311 -0.61 1.48 -20.73
N CYS A 312 -0.17 0.34 -21.26
CA CYS A 312 -1.00 -0.56 -22.06
C CYS A 312 -2.16 -1.24 -21.28
N LEU A 313 -2.16 -1.10 -19.94
CA LEU A 313 -3.26 -1.51 -19.08
C LEU A 313 -4.27 -0.37 -18.81
N GLU A 314 -3.97 0.85 -19.24
CA GLU A 314 -4.77 2.07 -19.05
C GLU A 314 -5.08 2.38 -17.56
N LEU A 315 -4.16 2.00 -16.67
CA LEU A 315 -4.35 2.15 -15.21
C LEU A 315 -3.97 3.56 -14.73
N ASP A 316 -4.73 4.08 -13.78
CA ASP A 316 -4.39 5.29 -13.03
C ASP A 316 -4.76 5.10 -11.55
N ALA A 317 -3.85 5.49 -10.67
CA ALA A 317 -4.00 5.40 -9.22
C ALA A 317 -3.39 6.64 -8.55
N LYS A 318 -4.14 7.27 -7.66
CA LYS A 318 -3.74 8.49 -6.96
C LYS A 318 -3.27 8.16 -5.55
N ILE A 319 -2.34 8.95 -5.01
CA ILE A 319 -2.00 8.88 -3.59
C ILE A 319 -3.29 9.17 -2.79
N PRO A 320 -3.68 8.33 -1.82
CA PRO A 320 -4.86 8.60 -1.01
C PRO A 320 -4.70 9.85 -0.13
N ASP A 321 -5.66 10.77 -0.21
CA ASP A 321 -5.72 11.96 0.66
C ASP A 321 -6.31 11.67 2.06
N LYS A 322 -6.86 10.47 2.27
CA LYS A 322 -7.44 9.99 3.53
C LYS A 322 -6.79 8.67 3.98
N PRO A 323 -6.56 8.46 5.29
CA PRO A 323 -6.83 9.41 6.38
C PRO A 323 -5.83 10.58 6.37
N TYR A 324 -6.28 11.76 6.80
CA TYR A 324 -5.36 12.86 7.05
C TYR A 324 -4.65 12.61 8.38
N VAL A 325 -3.34 12.36 8.33
CA VAL A 325 -2.51 12.12 9.52
C VAL A 325 -1.73 13.38 9.85
N PRO A 326 -1.98 14.02 11.01
CA PRO A 326 -1.26 15.23 11.39
C PRO A 326 0.20 14.90 11.75
N PRO A 327 1.19 15.70 11.30
CA PRO A 327 2.57 15.52 11.71
C PRO A 327 2.77 15.87 13.18
N MET A 328 3.77 15.22 13.78
CA MET A 328 4.39 15.64 15.03
C MET A 328 4.87 17.10 14.93
N VAL A 329 4.45 17.94 15.88
CA VAL A 329 4.75 19.38 15.86
C VAL A 329 5.86 19.83 16.82
N LYS A 330 6.23 18.97 17.79
CA LYS A 330 7.28 19.28 18.79
C LYS A 330 8.17 18.06 19.06
N PHE A 331 9.46 18.27 19.27
CA PHE A 331 10.41 17.27 19.75
C PHE A 331 11.18 17.81 20.96
N ARG A 332 11.27 17.04 22.05
CA ARG A 332 11.96 17.45 23.30
C ARG A 332 11.49 18.81 23.87
N GLY A 333 10.25 19.24 23.56
CA GLY A 333 9.64 20.51 23.98
C GLY A 333 9.65 21.63 22.93
N GLU A 334 10.63 21.60 22.02
CA GLU A 334 10.85 22.59 20.97
C GLU A 334 9.99 22.32 19.73
N ASP A 335 9.65 23.38 18.98
CA ASP A 335 8.88 23.27 17.74
C ASP A 335 9.69 22.57 16.63
N LEU A 336 9.05 21.65 15.90
CA LEU A 336 9.72 20.83 14.90
C LEU A 336 10.08 21.66 13.66
N CYS A 337 11.37 21.76 13.33
CA CYS A 337 11.86 22.30 12.06
C CYS A 337 12.23 21.18 11.08
N HIS A 338 12.49 21.53 9.80
CA HIS A 338 12.80 20.52 8.78
C HIS A 338 14.12 19.77 9.03
N GLU A 339 15.12 20.46 9.57
CA GLU A 339 16.44 19.89 9.91
C GLU A 339 16.30 18.82 11.01
N VAL A 340 15.55 19.13 12.06
CA VAL A 340 15.24 18.17 13.14
C VAL A 340 14.37 17.02 12.62
N ALA A 341 13.36 17.29 11.79
CA ALA A 341 12.52 16.25 11.20
C ALA A 341 13.32 15.26 10.32
N GLU A 342 14.30 15.74 9.54
CA GLU A 342 15.23 14.87 8.83
C GLU A 342 16.14 14.10 9.80
N ASP A 343 16.63 14.71 10.87
CA ASP A 343 17.47 14.03 11.87
C ASP A 343 16.72 12.92 12.62
N LEU A 344 15.41 13.09 12.88
CA LEU A 344 14.54 12.04 13.43
C LEU A 344 14.45 10.83 12.48
N PHE A 345 14.44 11.05 11.16
CA PHE A 345 14.57 9.97 10.19
C PHE A 345 15.98 9.37 10.18
N VAL A 346 17.06 10.16 10.23
CA VAL A 346 18.45 9.65 10.34
C VAL A 346 18.61 8.75 11.56
N GLY A 347 17.90 9.03 12.65
CA GLY A 347 17.68 8.10 13.76
C GLY A 347 18.97 7.74 14.49
N TRP A 348 19.41 6.49 14.35
CA TRP A 348 20.61 5.94 14.97
C TRP A 348 21.82 5.82 14.04
N LEU A 349 21.68 6.21 12.77
CA LEU A 349 22.72 6.00 11.75
C LEU A 349 23.95 6.86 12.07
N GLY A 350 25.09 6.20 12.30
CA GLY A 350 26.34 6.82 12.76
C GLY A 350 26.84 6.22 14.06
N ASN A 351 25.92 5.94 14.99
CA ASN A 351 26.17 5.14 16.19
C ASN A 351 25.89 3.66 15.89
N LEU A 352 24.91 3.39 15.01
CA LEU A 352 24.62 2.09 14.40
C LEU A 352 24.81 2.15 12.88
N ASP A 353 24.89 0.99 12.22
CA ASP A 353 24.96 0.85 10.76
C ASP A 353 23.63 1.14 10.04
N TRP A 354 22.57 1.47 10.78
CA TRP A 354 21.23 1.75 10.28
C TRP A 354 20.56 2.90 11.05
N SER A 355 19.58 3.55 10.43
CA SER A 355 18.77 4.58 11.10
C SER A 355 17.79 3.96 12.09
N TRP A 356 17.08 2.93 11.61
CA TRP A 356 15.95 2.31 12.30
C TRP A 356 15.78 0.86 11.85
N ARG A 357 15.32 -0.03 12.74
CA ARG A 357 14.77 -1.35 12.37
C ARG A 357 13.25 -1.27 12.45
N VAL A 358 12.56 -1.90 11.49
CA VAL A 358 11.09 -2.02 11.57
C VAL A 358 10.75 -3.07 12.60
N VAL A 359 9.87 -2.71 13.52
CA VAL A 359 9.31 -3.55 14.59
C VAL A 359 8.03 -4.21 14.10
N ALA A 360 7.17 -3.41 13.49
CA ALA A 360 5.91 -3.83 12.91
C ALA A 360 5.41 -2.77 11.92
N GLY A 361 4.50 -3.13 11.03
CA GLY A 361 3.75 -2.13 10.28
C GLY A 361 2.41 -2.65 9.74
N GLN A 362 1.61 -1.73 9.19
CA GLN A 362 0.20 -2.00 8.90
C GLN A 362 -0.03 -2.70 7.56
N ASN A 363 0.83 -2.51 6.55
CA ASN A 363 0.67 -3.16 5.26
C ASN A 363 1.66 -4.35 5.12
N PRO A 364 1.19 -5.61 5.22
CA PRO A 364 2.08 -6.76 5.18
C PRO A 364 2.83 -6.96 3.86
N ALA A 365 2.42 -6.28 2.78
CA ALA A 365 3.14 -6.33 1.50
C ALA A 365 4.47 -5.56 1.53
N TYR A 366 4.59 -4.54 2.40
CA TYR A 366 5.71 -3.59 2.44
C TYR A 366 6.37 -3.47 3.83
N ASP A 367 5.67 -3.90 4.89
CA ASP A 367 6.09 -3.72 6.28
C ASP A 367 6.32 -5.04 7.04
N GLN A 368 6.06 -6.20 6.41
CA GLN A 368 6.25 -7.51 7.04
C GLN A 368 7.27 -8.38 6.29
N PHE A 369 8.55 -8.13 6.58
CA PHE A 369 9.66 -8.97 6.12
C PHE A 369 10.32 -9.71 7.29
N PRO A 370 11.04 -10.84 7.08
CA PRO A 370 11.81 -11.49 8.14
C PRO A 370 12.82 -10.57 8.83
N CYS A 371 13.44 -9.67 8.05
CA CYS A 371 14.36 -8.64 8.52
C CYS A 371 14.16 -7.37 7.70
N GLN A 372 14.12 -6.21 8.35
CA GLN A 372 13.90 -4.93 7.68
C GLN A 372 14.61 -3.78 8.40
N TYR A 373 15.56 -3.17 7.70
CA TYR A 373 16.31 -1.98 8.11
C TYR A 373 15.89 -0.78 7.26
N GLN A 374 15.97 0.40 7.85
CA GLN A 374 15.79 1.67 7.17
C GLN A 374 17.08 2.49 7.28
N LEU A 375 17.54 3.02 6.14
CA LEU A 375 18.66 3.94 6.06
C LEU A 375 18.16 5.31 5.58
N PHE A 376 18.34 6.35 6.38
CA PHE A 376 18.05 7.73 6.02
C PHE A 376 19.32 8.57 6.13
N TYR A 377 19.70 9.27 5.07
CA TYR A 377 20.96 10.01 5.04
C TYR A 377 20.94 11.18 4.05
N ARG A 378 21.80 12.18 4.31
CA ARG A 378 22.00 13.33 3.42
C ARG A 378 23.09 13.01 2.40
N GLY A 379 22.76 13.18 1.11
CA GLY A 379 23.69 12.92 0.02
C GLY A 379 24.67 14.10 -0.22
N LYS A 380 25.72 13.85 -1.03
CA LYS A 380 26.75 14.85 -1.38
C LYS A 380 26.22 16.18 -1.92
N ALA A 381 25.09 16.16 -2.64
CA ALA A 381 24.50 17.37 -3.22
C ALA A 381 23.67 18.13 -2.17
N ARG A 382 23.83 19.47 -2.12
CA ARG A 382 23.10 20.33 -1.18
C ARG A 382 21.58 20.10 -1.28
N GLY A 383 20.93 19.81 -0.14
CA GLY A 383 19.50 19.52 -0.08
C GLY A 383 19.10 18.15 -0.63
N SER A 384 20.04 17.23 -0.80
CA SER A 384 19.76 15.83 -1.17
C SER A 384 19.52 15.00 0.09
N PHE A 385 18.34 14.42 0.22
CA PHE A 385 18.02 13.44 1.26
C PHE A 385 17.55 12.13 0.61
N TRP A 386 17.97 11.00 1.18
CA TRP A 386 17.74 9.67 0.63
C TRP A 386 17.14 8.76 1.70
N TYR A 387 16.26 7.87 1.26
CA TYR A 387 15.74 6.75 2.05
C TYR A 387 16.04 5.44 1.31
N GLU A 388 16.63 4.47 2.01
CA GLU A 388 16.90 3.14 1.48
C GLU A 388 16.40 2.07 2.46
N PRO A 389 15.23 1.45 2.22
CA PRO A 389 14.86 0.24 2.93
C PRO A 389 15.73 -0.91 2.43
N VAL A 390 16.25 -1.68 3.38
CA VAL A 390 17.02 -2.92 3.17
C VAL A 390 16.28 -4.04 3.88
N PHE A 391 15.69 -4.97 3.12
CA PHE A 391 14.78 -5.97 3.64
C PHE A 391 15.05 -7.35 3.04
N GLN A 392 14.80 -8.39 3.82
CA GLN A 392 14.97 -9.77 3.39
C GLN A 392 13.65 -10.29 2.84
N VAL A 393 13.68 -11.10 1.79
CA VAL A 393 12.49 -11.71 1.20
C VAL A 393 12.65 -13.22 1.20
N ARG A 394 11.65 -13.93 1.75
CA ARG A 394 11.50 -15.36 1.54
C ARG A 394 10.82 -15.58 0.19
N THR A 395 11.61 -16.01 -0.79
CA THR A 395 11.14 -16.29 -2.15
C THR A 395 10.06 -17.38 -2.16
N LEU A 396 9.40 -17.57 -3.30
CA LEU A 396 8.42 -18.64 -3.48
C LEU A 396 9.10 -20.02 -3.52
N GLU A 397 10.36 -20.09 -3.96
CA GLU A 397 11.26 -21.25 -3.81
C GLU A 397 11.81 -21.45 -2.38
N GLY A 398 11.50 -20.56 -1.44
CA GLY A 398 11.89 -20.68 -0.02
C GLY A 398 13.31 -20.22 0.31
N SER A 399 14.08 -19.71 -0.66
CA SER A 399 15.36 -19.05 -0.40
C SER A 399 15.18 -17.68 0.25
N MET A 400 16.19 -17.21 0.97
CA MET A 400 16.21 -15.87 1.57
C MET A 400 17.11 -14.97 0.73
N VAL A 401 16.59 -13.84 0.25
CA VAL A 401 17.33 -12.87 -0.57
C VAL A 401 17.22 -11.47 0.01
N TRP A 402 18.31 -10.70 -0.01
CA TRP A 402 18.29 -9.30 0.37
C TRP A 402 17.85 -8.41 -0.78
N ARG A 403 16.93 -7.49 -0.49
CA ARG A 403 16.40 -6.47 -1.40
C ARG A 403 16.71 -5.09 -0.82
N ARG A 404 17.02 -4.14 -1.69
CA ARG A 404 17.36 -2.76 -1.35
C ARG A 404 16.78 -1.83 -2.39
N ARG A 405 16.10 -0.76 -1.95
CA ARG A 405 15.53 0.28 -2.83
C ARG A 405 16.15 1.63 -2.50
N ARG A 406 16.05 2.58 -3.43
CA ARG A 406 16.61 3.92 -3.26
C ARG A 406 15.63 5.02 -3.62
N TYR A 407 14.96 5.53 -2.59
CA TYR A 407 13.99 6.60 -2.67
C TYR A 407 14.69 7.95 -2.56
N ARG A 408 14.36 8.86 -3.48
CA ARG A 408 14.67 10.28 -3.31
C ARG A 408 13.64 10.89 -2.38
N VAL A 409 14.09 11.53 -1.30
CA VAL A 409 13.23 12.24 -0.37
C VAL A 409 13.28 13.75 -0.63
N LYS A 410 12.13 14.41 -0.48
CA LYS A 410 11.99 15.87 -0.50
C LYS A 410 11.12 16.33 0.67
N ARG A 411 11.51 17.42 1.32
CA ARG A 411 10.65 18.11 2.29
C ARG A 411 9.34 18.57 1.62
N SER A 412 8.22 18.43 2.32
CA SER A 412 6.98 19.16 2.01
C SER A 412 7.03 20.56 2.67
N LYS A 413 5.92 21.31 2.67
CA LYS A 413 5.81 22.64 3.27
C LYS A 413 5.79 22.63 4.80
N ILE A 414 5.34 21.53 5.42
CA ILE A 414 5.17 21.41 6.87
C ILE A 414 6.29 20.50 7.40
N PRO A 415 7.06 20.92 8.42
CA PRO A 415 8.00 20.03 9.11
C PRO A 415 7.35 18.71 9.54
N GLY A 416 8.11 17.62 9.52
CA GLY A 416 7.58 16.28 9.74
C GLY A 416 6.84 15.67 8.53
N THR A 417 6.65 16.38 7.41
CA THR A 417 6.01 15.83 6.19
C THR A 417 6.90 15.89 4.95
N PHE A 418 6.84 14.85 4.11
CA PHE A 418 7.82 14.58 3.05
C PHE A 418 7.20 13.89 1.83
N TYR A 419 7.81 14.11 0.66
CA TYR A 419 7.53 13.37 -0.58
C TYR A 419 8.67 12.41 -0.90
N PHE A 420 8.35 11.13 -1.06
CA PHE A 420 9.27 10.07 -1.43
C PHE A 420 8.97 9.63 -2.87
N SER A 421 10.00 9.28 -3.64
CA SER A 421 9.85 8.86 -5.04
C SER A 421 10.93 7.86 -5.44
N VAL A 422 10.53 6.78 -6.10
CA VAL A 422 11.39 5.69 -6.57
C VAL A 422 10.93 5.20 -7.94
N LEU A 423 11.86 4.68 -8.74
CA LEU A 423 11.57 3.76 -9.83
C LEU A 423 11.92 2.35 -9.30
N ASP A 424 10.92 1.54 -8.98
CA ASP A 424 11.09 0.18 -8.48
C ASP A 424 10.50 -0.81 -9.50
N ASN A 425 11.29 -1.80 -9.90
CA ASN A 425 10.88 -2.85 -10.84
C ASN A 425 10.20 -2.32 -12.13
N GLY A 426 10.65 -1.15 -12.60
CA GLY A 426 10.15 -0.49 -13.81
C GLY A 426 8.91 0.40 -13.60
N VAL A 427 8.38 0.49 -12.39
CA VAL A 427 7.21 1.31 -12.04
C VAL A 427 7.61 2.46 -11.13
N VAL A 428 7.19 3.68 -11.44
CA VAL A 428 7.39 4.82 -10.53
C VAL A 428 6.35 4.77 -9.42
N SER A 429 6.81 4.67 -8.17
CA SER A 429 5.98 4.97 -7.01
C SER A 429 6.30 6.37 -6.47
N ASN A 430 5.25 7.06 -6.04
CA ASN A 430 5.36 8.31 -5.30
C ASN A 430 4.54 8.19 -4.02
N GLU A 431 5.10 8.70 -2.92
CA GLU A 431 4.53 8.54 -1.59
C GLU A 431 4.64 9.84 -0.81
N PHE A 432 3.70 10.03 0.11
CA PHE A 432 3.68 11.10 1.09
C PHE A 432 3.86 10.50 2.48
N TRP A 433 4.93 10.90 3.16
CA TRP A 433 5.32 10.37 4.47
C TRP A 433 5.15 11.45 5.55
N THR A 434 4.64 11.03 6.70
CA THR A 434 4.42 11.85 7.90
C THR A 434 5.09 11.21 9.10
N ILE A 435 5.92 11.97 9.82
CA ILE A 435 6.40 11.62 11.15
C ILE A 435 5.26 11.85 12.13
N VAL A 436 4.71 10.77 12.70
CA VAL A 436 3.49 10.81 13.53
C VAL A 436 3.85 11.08 14.99
N ASP A 437 4.86 10.35 15.49
CA ASP A 437 5.49 10.58 16.78
C ASP A 437 6.88 9.93 16.82
N VAL A 438 7.78 10.48 17.63
CA VAL A 438 9.09 9.88 17.95
C VAL A 438 9.40 10.12 19.43
N SER A 439 9.77 9.05 20.13
CA SER A 439 10.25 9.09 21.51
C SER A 439 11.38 10.10 21.71
N ASN A 440 11.40 10.80 22.86
CA ASN A 440 12.39 11.85 23.11
C ASN A 440 13.83 11.30 23.16
N ASP A 441 14.00 10.03 23.53
CA ASP A 441 15.29 9.33 23.58
C ASP A 441 15.55 8.41 22.38
N LEU A 442 14.73 8.51 21.32
CA LEU A 442 14.82 7.71 20.09
C LEU A 442 14.71 6.19 20.32
N SER A 443 14.14 5.74 21.44
CA SER A 443 13.81 4.33 21.70
C SER A 443 12.79 3.75 20.70
N TRP A 444 11.89 4.59 20.16
CA TRP A 444 10.98 4.26 19.07
C TRP A 444 10.52 5.47 18.24
N GLY A 445 10.01 5.22 17.04
CA GLY A 445 9.30 6.17 16.18
C GLY A 445 8.17 5.52 15.39
N LEU A 446 7.17 6.32 14.98
CA LEU A 446 6.07 5.89 14.12
C LEU A 446 5.96 6.80 12.90
N PHE A 447 6.06 6.22 11.71
CA PHE A 447 5.98 6.94 10.44
C PHE A 447 4.80 6.41 9.63
N HIS A 448 3.88 7.31 9.22
CA HIS A 448 2.76 6.99 8.34
C HIS A 448 3.10 7.33 6.90
N TYR A 449 2.60 6.54 5.95
CA TYR A 449 2.77 6.77 4.53
C TYR A 449 1.45 6.56 3.75
N SER A 450 1.27 7.36 2.71
CA SER A 450 0.27 7.16 1.66
C SER A 450 0.98 7.15 0.31
N GLY A 451 0.79 6.12 -0.50
CA GLY A 451 1.53 5.90 -1.74
C GLY A 451 0.67 5.50 -2.93
N ALA A 452 1.21 5.69 -4.13
CA ALA A 452 0.61 5.16 -5.34
C ALA A 452 1.66 4.81 -6.41
N ALA A 453 1.60 3.55 -6.85
CA ALA A 453 2.24 3.08 -8.07
C ALA A 453 1.27 3.32 -9.24
N ARG A 454 1.12 4.58 -9.63
CA ARG A 454 0.03 5.10 -10.49
C ARG A 454 -0.29 4.22 -11.71
N VAL A 455 0.72 3.89 -12.49
CA VAL A 455 0.60 3.12 -13.76
C VAL A 455 0.45 1.61 -13.55
N ALA A 456 0.57 1.13 -12.32
CA ALA A 456 0.20 -0.23 -11.90
C ALA A 456 -1.22 -0.28 -11.29
N GLY A 457 -1.92 0.85 -11.23
CA GLY A 457 -3.28 0.94 -10.69
C GLY A 457 -3.38 0.75 -9.17
N GLN A 458 -2.25 0.74 -8.46
CA GLN A 458 -2.19 0.50 -7.01
C GLN A 458 -2.06 1.80 -6.22
N SER A 459 -2.92 1.96 -5.24
CA SER A 459 -2.84 2.95 -4.16
C SER A 459 -2.77 2.21 -2.82
N TYR A 460 -2.00 2.73 -1.88
CA TYR A 460 -1.79 2.09 -0.58
C TYR A 460 -1.57 3.13 0.51
N THR A 461 -1.82 2.71 1.75
CA THR A 461 -1.53 3.45 2.98
C THR A 461 -0.89 2.49 3.97
N GLY A 462 -0.20 3.01 4.98
CA GLY A 462 0.31 2.22 6.08
C GLY A 462 1.04 3.06 7.11
N ALA A 463 1.51 2.40 8.16
CA ALA A 463 2.45 2.99 9.09
C ALA A 463 3.47 1.94 9.54
N VAL A 464 4.71 2.38 9.72
CA VAL A 464 5.82 1.57 10.23
C VAL A 464 6.20 2.06 11.63
N LEU A 465 6.12 1.15 12.60
CA LEU A 465 6.69 1.29 13.93
C LEU A 465 8.15 0.84 13.87
N VAL A 466 9.05 1.68 14.40
CA VAL A 466 10.49 1.46 14.36
C VAL A 466 11.15 1.63 15.73
N SER A 467 12.28 0.94 15.92
CA SER A 467 13.16 1.06 17.11
C SER A 467 14.63 0.80 16.70
N PRO A 468 15.64 1.15 17.51
CA PRO A 468 17.05 0.89 17.16
C PRO A 468 17.36 -0.60 17.05
N ASN A 469 16.81 -1.42 17.94
CA ASN A 469 17.09 -2.85 18.04
C ASN A 469 16.05 -3.74 17.34
N GLY A 470 14.91 -3.19 16.90
CA GLY A 470 13.83 -3.95 16.26
C GLY A 470 12.87 -4.62 17.24
N GLU A 471 12.99 -4.33 18.53
CA GLU A 471 12.07 -4.76 19.59
C GLU A 471 10.88 -3.79 19.73
N TYR A 472 9.79 -4.30 20.29
CA TYR A 472 8.60 -3.51 20.58
C TYR A 472 8.86 -2.46 21.68
N PRO A 473 8.27 -1.25 21.60
CA PRO A 473 8.38 -0.26 22.67
C PRO A 473 7.94 -0.83 24.02
N ASN A 474 8.61 -0.40 25.10
CA ASN A 474 8.30 -0.86 26.44
C ASN A 474 6.88 -0.44 26.87
N GLU A 475 6.28 -1.17 27.83
CA GLU A 475 4.89 -0.95 28.27
C GLU A 475 4.58 0.49 28.73
N LYS A 476 5.58 1.26 29.22
CA LYS A 476 5.37 2.66 29.65
C LYS A 476 5.11 3.59 28.46
N GLU A 477 5.59 3.25 27.27
CA GLU A 477 5.34 3.97 26.03
C GLU A 477 4.02 3.54 25.36
N SER A 478 3.40 2.43 25.77
CA SER A 478 2.16 1.91 25.16
C SER A 478 1.03 2.95 25.03
N PRO A 479 0.68 3.77 26.05
CA PRO A 479 -0.37 4.78 25.90
C PRO A 479 -0.04 5.85 24.84
N ARG A 480 1.24 6.17 24.66
CA ARG A 480 1.71 7.13 23.66
C ARG A 480 1.70 6.51 22.26
N LEU A 481 2.12 5.25 22.14
CA LEU A 481 2.07 4.49 20.90
C LEU A 481 0.62 4.33 20.41
N VAL A 482 -0.31 3.94 21.29
CA VAL A 482 -1.74 3.83 20.97
C VAL A 482 -2.28 5.19 20.47
N SER A 483 -2.00 6.28 21.18
CA SER A 483 -2.39 7.63 20.74
C SER A 483 -1.77 8.04 19.40
N ALA A 484 -0.56 7.57 19.08
CA ALA A 484 0.07 7.81 17.78
C ALA A 484 -0.59 6.98 16.67
N LEU A 485 -0.92 5.71 16.91
CA LEU A 485 -1.64 4.85 15.96
C LEU A 485 -3.07 5.36 15.69
N GLU A 486 -3.75 5.90 16.70
CA GLU A 486 -5.07 6.49 16.53
C GLU A 486 -5.08 7.71 15.58
N LYS A 487 -4.01 8.53 15.58
CA LYS A 487 -3.84 9.63 14.60
C LYS A 487 -3.71 9.11 13.16
N CYS A 488 -3.23 7.89 12.98
CA CYS A 488 -3.19 7.22 11.68
C CYS A 488 -4.54 6.57 11.30
N GLY A 489 -5.50 6.50 12.22
CA GLY A 489 -6.66 5.63 12.07
C GLY A 489 -6.29 4.14 12.04
N ILE A 490 -5.24 3.74 12.76
CA ILE A 490 -4.74 2.37 12.83
C ILE A 490 -4.93 1.82 14.25
N ARG A 491 -5.25 0.53 14.38
CA ARG A 491 -5.28 -0.21 15.65
C ARG A 491 -4.06 -1.10 15.78
N GLU A 492 -3.63 -1.36 17.02
CA GLU A 492 -2.47 -2.21 17.32
C GLU A 492 -2.63 -3.66 16.80
N TRP A 493 -3.88 -4.14 16.71
CA TRP A 493 -4.19 -5.44 16.10
C TRP A 493 -4.06 -5.48 14.57
N GLU A 494 -3.99 -4.35 13.88
CA GLU A 494 -3.69 -4.27 12.44
C GLU A 494 -2.17 -4.34 12.14
N LEU A 495 -1.30 -4.23 13.15
CA LEU A 495 0.15 -4.24 12.94
C LEU A 495 0.71 -5.66 12.75
N TYR A 496 1.46 -5.87 11.69
CA TYR A 496 2.20 -7.09 11.41
C TYR A 496 3.61 -6.99 11.98
N ASN A 497 3.95 -7.84 12.95
CA ASN A 497 5.26 -7.84 13.58
C ASN A 497 6.34 -8.39 12.63
N VAL A 498 7.51 -7.76 12.67
CA VAL A 498 8.75 -8.17 12.00
C VAL A 498 9.55 -9.04 12.97
N ASP A 499 9.91 -10.26 12.55
CA ASP A 499 10.59 -11.26 13.38
C ASP A 499 11.98 -10.81 13.85
N ASN A 500 12.79 -10.21 12.95
CA ASN A 500 14.09 -9.62 13.26
C ASN A 500 15.17 -10.59 13.84
N CYS A 501 14.86 -11.88 14.02
CA CYS A 501 15.69 -12.87 14.74
C CYS A 501 16.86 -13.49 13.94
N SER A 502 16.96 -13.31 12.62
CA SER A 502 17.93 -14.05 11.78
C SER A 502 18.51 -13.23 10.62
N CYS A 503 18.94 -12.00 10.91
CA CYS A 503 19.41 -11.04 9.92
C CYS A 503 20.92 -11.19 9.62
N GLN A 504 21.28 -12.21 8.85
CA GLN A 504 22.66 -12.46 8.42
C GLN A 504 23.08 -11.52 7.29
N ASP A 505 24.26 -10.91 7.43
CA ASP A 505 24.97 -10.08 6.45
C ASP A 505 24.06 -9.10 5.67
N PRO A 506 23.30 -8.21 6.36
CA PRO A 506 22.47 -7.22 5.68
C PRO A 506 23.35 -6.27 4.85
N PRO A 507 23.00 -5.97 3.58
CA PRO A 507 23.80 -5.11 2.71
C PRO A 507 23.56 -3.63 3.06
N LEU A 508 24.07 -3.22 4.21
CA LEU A 508 23.97 -1.88 4.79
C LEU A 508 25.03 -0.92 4.20
N GLY A 509 25.27 0.19 4.89
CA GLY A 509 26.20 1.22 4.47
C GLY A 509 25.59 2.22 3.48
N ILE A 510 26.15 3.43 3.48
CA ILE A 510 25.71 4.58 2.68
C ILE A 510 26.83 5.02 1.72
N PRO A 511 26.53 5.77 0.64
CA PRO A 511 27.56 6.31 -0.24
C PRO A 511 28.58 7.15 0.54
N GLU A 512 29.87 6.91 0.30
CA GLU A 512 30.98 7.69 0.87
C GLU A 512 30.72 9.20 0.75
N GLY A 513 31.01 9.99 1.78
CA GLY A 513 30.78 11.45 1.77
C GLY A 513 29.32 11.87 1.88
N SER A 514 28.43 10.95 2.28
CA SER A 514 27.11 11.30 2.84
C SER A 514 27.28 11.92 4.23
N SER A 515 26.31 12.74 4.65
CA SER A 515 26.25 13.30 6.00
C SER A 515 25.04 12.76 6.77
N LEU A 516 25.18 12.76 8.10
CA LEU A 516 24.23 12.21 9.06
C LEU A 516 23.45 13.38 9.67
N HIS A 517 23.38 13.49 11.00
CA HIS A 517 22.66 14.54 11.72
C HIS A 517 23.17 15.97 11.44
N CYS A 518 22.30 16.95 11.63
CA CYS A 518 22.63 18.38 11.58
C CYS A 518 22.48 19.09 12.93
N ASN A 519 21.46 18.73 13.70
CA ASN A 519 21.04 19.39 14.93
C ASN A 519 20.88 18.42 16.13
N ILE A 520 20.54 17.15 15.90
CA ILE A 520 20.39 16.15 16.97
C ILE A 520 21.74 15.48 17.25
N GLU A 521 22.24 15.63 18.48
CA GLU A 521 23.26 14.73 19.02
C GLU A 521 22.61 13.45 19.54
N VAL A 522 23.06 12.30 19.01
CA VAL A 522 22.66 10.97 19.45
C VAL A 522 23.73 10.44 20.39
N GLN A 523 23.45 10.45 21.69
CA GLN A 523 24.37 9.94 22.70
C GLN A 523 24.32 8.42 22.75
N ASP A 524 25.49 7.77 22.76
CA ASP A 524 25.64 6.38 23.15
C ASP A 524 25.28 6.19 24.62
N ARG A 525 23.98 6.06 24.91
CA ARG A 525 23.59 5.16 25.99
C ARG A 525 24.13 3.80 25.59
N LYS A 526 24.86 3.13 26.48
CA LYS A 526 25.20 1.73 26.26
C LYS A 526 23.88 0.96 26.20
N TRP A 527 23.51 0.48 25.01
CA TRP A 527 22.57 -0.62 24.87
C TRP A 527 23.24 -1.87 25.46
N SER A 528 23.29 -1.92 26.79
CA SER A 528 23.62 -3.12 27.53
C SER A 528 22.54 -4.13 27.20
N SER A 529 22.91 -5.14 26.42
CA SER A 529 22.14 -6.35 26.18
C SER A 529 21.52 -6.86 27.48
N VAL A 530 20.20 -6.92 27.50
CA VAL A 530 19.38 -7.62 28.50
C VAL A 530 18.59 -8.68 27.75
#